data_AF-A0A844P8E9-F1
#
_entry.id   AF-A0A844P8E9-F1
#
_cell.length_a   1.000
_cell.length_b   1.000
_cell.length_c   1.000
_cell.angle_alpha   90.00
_cell.angle_beta   90.00
_cell.angle_gamma   90.00
#
_symmetry.space_group_name_H-M   'P 1'
#
loop_
_entity.id
_entity.type
_entity.pdbx_description
1 polymer ?
#
loop_
_entity_poly.entity_id
_entity_poly.type
_entity_poly.pdbx_seq_one_letter_code
_entity_poly.pdbx_strand_id
1 'polypeptide(L)'
;MRETTYFAFHSLTLIRKMVDATKRQDGVTGTILAGAVCEIFLNDLQRWFQHGVDYRRNTLQKNKQESRSFFPKNTFVSESSFFNTTSEQEERIAVFIRNSELKKSKKSTTDKYVGVIEILKNANESGDARFQKLRCLFNIRNDIVHSKGITINISRDEEGKEIPPKKKDYPEFIIPLLKQGILVLPKSHNTWLYLLDTDKYCKWLLSTVIESVYYVLENLDDNSLMSKYFADEFFVDNAG
;
A
#
# COMPACT_ATOMS: atom_id res chain seq x y z
N MET A 1 -5.32 32.27 -18.25
CA MET A 1 -4.95 31.84 -16.89
C MET A 1 -4.19 30.54 -17.02
N ARG A 2 -3.00 30.39 -16.40
CA ARG A 2 -2.30 29.09 -16.35
C ARG A 2 -2.92 28.28 -15.22
N GLU A 3 -3.56 27.16 -15.53
CA GLU A 3 -4.02 26.21 -14.52
C GLU A 3 -2.83 25.34 -14.11
N THR A 4 -2.61 25.21 -12.79
CA THR A 4 -1.59 24.32 -12.23
C THR A 4 -2.31 23.15 -11.57
N THR A 5 -1.99 21.93 -11.97
CA THR A 5 -2.53 20.71 -11.35
C THR A 5 -1.58 20.25 -10.24
N TYR A 6 -2.09 20.08 -9.03
CA TYR A 6 -1.34 19.57 -7.88
C TYR A 6 -1.81 18.14 -7.54
N PHE A 7 -0.87 17.20 -7.44
CA PHE A 7 -1.13 15.84 -6.97
C PHE A 7 -0.71 15.69 -5.52
N ALA A 8 -1.68 15.48 -4.64
CA ALA A 8 -1.42 15.22 -3.22
C ALA A 8 -1.16 13.71 -3.03
N PHE A 9 0.12 13.30 -3.05
CA PHE A 9 0.51 11.92 -2.76
C PHE A 9 0.41 11.64 -1.26
N HIS A 10 -0.77 11.22 -0.83
CA HIS A 10 -1.07 11.03 0.58
C HIS A 10 -0.32 9.83 1.18
N SER A 11 0.04 8.83 0.36
CA SER A 11 0.79 7.65 0.79
C SER A 11 2.13 8.02 1.43
N LEU A 12 2.87 8.99 0.87
CA LEU A 12 4.14 9.49 1.42
C LEU A 12 3.99 10.03 2.83
N THR A 13 2.97 10.86 3.06
CA THR A 13 2.71 11.44 4.38
C THR A 13 2.35 10.36 5.39
N LEU A 14 1.59 9.35 4.98
CA LEU A 14 1.22 8.23 5.85
C LEU A 14 2.42 7.34 6.18
N ILE A 15 3.37 7.17 5.25
CA ILE A 15 4.61 6.44 5.53
C ILE A 15 5.43 7.12 6.61
N ARG A 16 5.65 8.44 6.50
CA ARG A 16 6.37 9.19 7.54
C ARG A 16 5.71 9.00 8.90
N LYS A 17 4.37 9.11 8.97
CA LYS A 17 3.61 8.88 10.21
C LYS A 17 3.74 7.45 10.71
N MET A 18 3.74 6.46 9.82
CA MET A 18 3.94 5.05 10.16
C MET A 18 5.34 4.82 10.74
N VAL A 19 6.38 5.36 10.11
CA VAL A 19 7.77 5.32 10.58
C VAL A 19 7.89 5.95 11.96
N ASP A 20 7.24 7.09 12.20
CA ASP A 20 7.25 7.72 13.52
C ASP A 20 6.56 6.86 14.59
N ALA A 21 5.48 6.15 14.24
CA ALA A 21 4.81 5.21 15.15
C ALA A 21 5.72 4.02 15.48
N THR A 22 6.40 3.44 14.49
CA THR A 22 7.29 2.30 14.70
C THR A 22 8.56 2.67 15.47
N LYS A 23 9.08 3.89 15.31
CA LYS A 23 10.17 4.43 16.15
C LYS A 23 9.78 4.50 17.64
N ARG A 24 8.50 4.72 17.94
CA ARG A 24 7.96 4.69 19.31
C ARG A 24 7.56 3.29 19.77
N GLN A 25 7.79 2.26 18.96
CA GLN A 25 7.35 0.88 19.21
C GLN A 25 5.82 0.75 19.40
N ASP A 26 5.05 1.64 18.77
CA ASP A 26 3.58 1.58 18.75
C ASP A 26 3.14 0.75 17.55
N GLY A 27 3.09 -0.58 17.75
CA GLY A 27 2.81 -1.54 16.71
C GLY A 27 1.35 -1.54 16.29
N VAL A 28 0.43 -1.23 17.21
CA VAL A 28 -1.00 -1.10 16.90
C VAL A 28 -1.25 0.08 15.95
N THR A 29 -0.79 1.27 16.30
CA THR A 29 -0.91 2.46 15.45
C THR A 29 -0.16 2.26 14.15
N GLY A 30 1.06 1.72 14.22
CA GLY A 30 1.85 1.37 13.04
C GLY A 30 1.10 0.46 12.08
N THR A 31 0.42 -0.57 12.59
CA THR A 31 -0.35 -1.53 11.78
C THR A 31 -1.55 -0.88 11.07
N ILE A 32 -2.27 0.00 11.76
CA ILE A 32 -3.39 0.73 11.15
C ILE A 32 -2.87 1.65 10.04
N LEU A 33 -1.79 2.39 10.31
CA LEU A 33 -1.16 3.28 9.33
C LEU A 33 -0.60 2.50 8.14
N ALA A 34 0.01 1.33 8.37
CA ALA A 34 0.53 0.46 7.32
C ALA A 34 -0.56 0.01 6.33
N GLY A 35 -1.73 -0.39 6.85
CA GLY A 35 -2.88 -0.70 6.00
C GLY A 35 -3.32 0.51 5.17
N ALA A 36 -3.40 1.69 5.80
CA ALA A 36 -3.76 2.93 5.12
C ALA A 36 -2.73 3.34 4.06
N VAL A 37 -1.43 3.23 4.34
CA VAL A 37 -0.35 3.45 3.35
C VAL A 37 -0.59 2.60 2.11
N CYS A 38 -0.81 1.30 2.31
CA CYS A 38 -0.95 0.37 1.19
C CYS A 38 -2.18 0.69 0.33
N GLU A 39 -3.32 1.01 0.96
CA GLU A 39 -4.56 1.38 0.27
C GLU A 39 -4.42 2.71 -0.48
N ILE A 40 -3.87 3.73 0.18
CA ILE A 40 -3.70 5.06 -0.39
C ILE A 40 -2.66 5.05 -1.51
N PHE A 41 -1.59 4.26 -1.40
CA PHE A 41 -0.62 4.11 -2.48
C PHE A 41 -1.26 3.64 -3.79
N LEU A 42 -2.13 2.63 -3.73
CA LEU A 42 -2.86 2.16 -4.92
C LEU A 42 -3.80 3.22 -5.49
N ASN A 43 -4.43 4.02 -4.62
CA ASN A 43 -5.29 5.12 -5.05
C ASN A 43 -4.48 6.26 -5.70
N ASP A 44 -3.33 6.61 -5.12
CA ASP A 44 -2.39 7.58 -5.66
C ASP A 44 -1.92 7.13 -7.06
N LEU A 45 -1.52 5.86 -7.19
CA LEU A 45 -1.15 5.21 -8.46
C LEU A 45 -2.27 5.28 -9.50
N GLN A 46 -3.49 4.88 -9.11
CA GLN A 46 -4.65 4.93 -9.99
C GLN A 46 -4.96 6.37 -10.45
N ARG A 47 -4.91 7.34 -9.54
CA ARG A 47 -5.20 8.75 -9.85
C ARG A 47 -4.17 9.36 -10.77
N TRP A 48 -2.91 9.06 -10.54
CA TRP A 48 -1.81 9.52 -11.39
C TRP A 48 -1.97 9.01 -12.82
N PHE A 49 -2.12 7.69 -13.00
CA PHE A 49 -2.30 7.09 -14.32
C PHE A 49 -3.59 7.52 -15.00
N GLN A 50 -4.70 7.63 -14.26
CA GLN A 50 -5.96 8.12 -14.82
C GLN A 50 -5.83 9.55 -15.35
N HIS A 51 -5.10 10.42 -14.65
CA HIS A 51 -4.86 11.77 -15.13
C HIS A 51 -4.07 11.80 -16.44
N GLY A 52 -3.03 10.98 -16.56
CA GLY A 52 -2.27 10.83 -17.80
C GLY A 52 -3.15 10.35 -18.97
N VAL A 53 -3.99 9.34 -18.72
CA VAL A 53 -4.97 8.84 -19.71
C VAL A 53 -5.95 9.93 -20.16
N ASP A 54 -6.54 10.66 -19.21
CA ASP A 54 -7.53 11.69 -19.50
C ASP A 54 -6.90 12.89 -20.24
N TYR A 55 -5.68 13.27 -19.84
CA TYR A 55 -4.89 14.28 -20.53
C TYR A 55 -4.63 13.88 -22.00
N ARG A 56 -4.16 12.66 -22.25
CA ARG A 56 -3.92 12.13 -23.61
C ARG A 56 -5.21 12.16 -24.44
N ARG A 57 -6.34 11.71 -23.88
CA ARG A 57 -7.65 11.72 -24.56
C ARG A 57 -8.06 13.13 -24.96
N ASN A 58 -7.94 14.09 -24.05
CA ASN A 58 -8.33 15.48 -24.28
C ASN A 58 -7.44 16.15 -25.35
N THR A 59 -6.13 15.89 -25.33
CA THR A 59 -5.19 16.40 -26.33
C THR A 59 -5.48 15.83 -27.73
N LEU A 60 -5.74 14.53 -27.83
CA LEU A 60 -6.12 13.90 -29.12
C LEU A 60 -7.45 14.43 -29.67
N GLN A 61 -8.43 14.73 -28.80
CA GLN A 61 -9.71 15.31 -29.21
C GLN A 61 -9.55 16.76 -29.72
N LYS A 62 -8.76 17.58 -29.03
CA LYS A 62 -8.44 18.95 -29.47
C LYS A 62 -7.75 18.95 -30.84
N ASN A 63 -6.75 18.10 -31.03
CA ASN A 63 -6.05 17.99 -32.32
C ASN A 63 -6.98 17.54 -33.46
N LYS A 64 -7.94 16.64 -33.20
CA LYS A 64 -8.96 16.24 -34.18
C LYS A 64 -9.93 17.37 -34.52
N GLN A 65 -10.31 18.21 -33.56
CA GLN A 65 -11.14 19.40 -33.82
C GLN A 65 -10.37 20.49 -34.57
N GLU A 66 -9.10 20.73 -34.22
CA GLU A 66 -8.24 21.72 -34.89
C GLU A 66 -7.86 21.29 -36.32
N SER A 67 -7.71 19.98 -36.60
CA SER A 67 -7.50 19.47 -37.96
C SER A 67 -8.69 19.63 -38.92
N ARG A 68 -9.84 20.13 -38.44
CA ARG A 68 -10.96 20.59 -39.29
C ARG A 68 -10.92 22.10 -39.59
N SER A 69 -9.99 22.85 -39.00
CA SER A 69 -9.78 24.27 -39.27
C SER A 69 -8.61 24.46 -40.26
N PHE A 70 -8.87 25.14 -41.37
CA PHE A 70 -8.02 25.20 -42.56
C PHE A 70 -6.80 26.15 -42.46
N PHE A 71 -6.37 26.51 -41.25
CA PHE A 71 -5.24 27.43 -41.06
C PHE A 71 -4.20 26.84 -40.11
N PRO A 72 -2.92 26.73 -40.55
CA PRO A 72 -1.85 26.24 -39.69
C PRO A 72 -1.51 27.35 -38.68
N LYS A 73 -2.03 27.23 -37.46
CA LYS A 73 -1.48 27.97 -36.33
C LYS A 73 -0.32 27.15 -35.77
N ASN A 74 0.87 27.73 -35.76
CA ASN A 74 2.01 27.22 -35.02
C ASN A 74 1.62 27.11 -33.54
N THR A 75 1.18 25.92 -33.11
CA THR A 75 0.83 25.67 -31.73
C THR A 75 2.12 25.45 -30.96
N PHE A 76 2.53 26.51 -30.25
CA PHE A 76 3.49 26.45 -29.16
C PHE A 76 3.13 25.29 -28.22
N VAL A 77 3.98 24.28 -28.14
CA VAL A 77 3.90 23.21 -27.13
C VAL A 77 4.35 23.82 -25.80
N SER A 78 3.41 24.41 -25.08
CA SER A 78 3.61 24.96 -23.74
C SER A 78 3.70 23.82 -22.72
N GLU A 79 4.91 23.45 -22.30
CA GLU A 79 5.27 22.86 -20.98
C GLU A 79 4.40 21.76 -20.35
N SER A 80 3.58 21.06 -21.14
CA SER A 80 2.81 19.89 -20.72
C SER A 80 3.19 18.64 -21.50
N SER A 81 4.47 18.56 -21.90
CA SER A 81 5.11 17.36 -22.46
C SER A 81 5.17 16.20 -21.45
N PHE A 82 4.99 16.50 -20.15
CA PHE A 82 5.00 15.52 -19.05
C PHE A 82 3.98 14.39 -19.25
N PHE A 83 2.73 14.64 -19.65
CA PHE A 83 1.70 13.59 -19.69
C PHE A 83 1.47 12.96 -21.09
N ASN A 84 2.36 13.20 -22.06
CA ASN A 84 2.16 12.72 -23.43
C ASN A 84 2.41 11.20 -23.62
N THR A 85 2.93 10.49 -22.62
CA THR A 85 3.37 9.09 -22.73
C THR A 85 2.86 8.20 -21.61
N THR A 86 1.56 8.22 -21.30
CA THR A 86 0.99 7.14 -20.48
C THR A 86 0.96 5.84 -21.29
N SER A 87 1.62 4.80 -20.79
CA SER A 87 1.76 3.51 -21.46
C SER A 87 0.45 2.71 -21.42
N GLU A 88 0.28 1.74 -22.33
CA GLU A 88 -0.88 0.83 -22.29
C GLU A 88 -0.94 0.04 -20.97
N GLN A 89 0.23 -0.28 -20.40
CA GLN A 89 0.33 -0.96 -19.11
C GLN A 89 -0.19 -0.10 -17.96
N GLU A 90 0.15 1.19 -17.93
CA GLU A 90 -0.35 2.15 -16.93
C GLU A 90 -1.86 2.34 -17.03
N GLU A 91 -2.41 2.40 -18.25
CA GLU A 91 -3.86 2.43 -18.47
C GLU A 91 -4.54 1.17 -17.94
N ARG A 92 -3.96 -0.02 -18.21
CA ARG A 92 -4.46 -1.30 -17.68
C ARG A 92 -4.47 -1.32 -16.15
N ILE A 93 -3.44 -0.77 -15.50
CA ILE A 93 -3.37 -0.67 -14.03
C ILE A 93 -4.46 0.26 -13.50
N ALA A 94 -4.61 1.46 -14.08
CA ALA A 94 -5.63 2.42 -13.66
C ALA A 94 -7.04 1.82 -13.75
N VAL A 95 -7.33 1.15 -14.87
CA VAL A 95 -8.61 0.47 -15.12
C VAL A 95 -8.81 -0.69 -14.14
N PHE A 96 -7.78 -1.50 -13.91
CA PHE A 96 -7.83 -2.61 -12.97
C PHE A 96 -8.16 -2.14 -11.55
N ILE A 97 -7.43 -1.16 -11.02
CA ILE A 97 -7.65 -0.63 -9.67
C ILE A 97 -9.06 -0.04 -9.58
N ARG A 98 -9.46 0.80 -10.55
CA ARG A 98 -10.81 1.39 -10.58
C ARG A 98 -11.91 0.33 -10.56
N ASN A 99 -11.78 -0.73 -11.37
CA ASN A 99 -12.77 -1.80 -11.44
C ASN A 99 -12.78 -2.64 -10.15
N SER A 100 -11.64 -2.77 -9.48
CA SER A 100 -11.52 -3.49 -8.20
C SER A 100 -12.18 -2.77 -7.02
N GLU A 101 -12.56 -1.49 -7.16
CA GLU A 101 -13.35 -0.74 -6.17
C GLU A 101 -14.86 -0.83 -6.38
N LEU A 102 -15.30 -1.32 -7.54
CA LEU A 102 -16.73 -1.46 -7.83
C LEU A 102 -17.34 -2.53 -6.93
N LYS A 103 -18.52 -2.26 -6.37
CA LYS A 103 -19.20 -3.13 -5.39
C LYS A 103 -19.32 -4.60 -5.84
N LYS A 104 -19.53 -4.85 -7.14
CA LYS A 104 -19.68 -6.19 -7.72
C LYS A 104 -18.37 -6.98 -7.86
N SER A 105 -17.24 -6.29 -7.83
CA SER A 105 -15.90 -6.85 -8.07
C SER A 105 -14.90 -6.38 -7.01
N LYS A 106 -15.39 -6.04 -5.81
CA LYS A 106 -14.58 -5.48 -4.74
C LYS A 106 -13.50 -6.48 -4.34
N LYS A 107 -12.24 -6.11 -4.57
CA LYS A 107 -11.08 -6.93 -4.18
C LYS A 107 -10.51 -6.47 -2.84
N SER A 108 -9.86 -7.38 -2.12
CA SER A 108 -9.05 -7.00 -0.95
C SER A 108 -7.83 -6.19 -1.42
N THR A 109 -7.26 -5.36 -0.54
CA THR A 109 -6.07 -4.56 -0.88
C THR A 109 -4.91 -5.44 -1.32
N THR A 110 -4.67 -6.57 -0.64
CA THR A 110 -3.65 -7.55 -1.04
C THR A 110 -3.90 -8.08 -2.46
N ASP A 111 -5.14 -8.45 -2.81
CA ASP A 111 -5.44 -8.95 -4.16
C ASP A 111 -5.32 -7.87 -5.23
N LYS A 112 -5.44 -6.59 -4.86
CA LYS A 112 -5.12 -5.46 -5.75
C LYS A 112 -3.62 -5.36 -6.00
N TYR A 113 -2.78 -5.48 -4.97
CA TYR A 113 -1.31 -5.53 -5.16
C TYR A 113 -0.88 -6.68 -6.06
N VAL A 114 -1.41 -7.89 -5.82
CA VAL A 114 -1.15 -9.06 -6.68
C VAL A 114 -1.54 -8.74 -8.12
N GLY A 115 -2.78 -8.27 -8.36
CA GLY A 115 -3.24 -7.98 -9.72
C GLY A 115 -2.47 -6.85 -10.42
N VAL A 116 -2.01 -5.83 -9.69
CA VAL A 116 -1.12 -4.78 -10.26
C VAL A 116 0.19 -5.41 -10.72
N ILE A 117 0.81 -6.24 -9.88
CA ILE A 117 2.08 -6.88 -10.21
C ILE A 117 1.95 -7.91 -11.33
N GLU A 118 0.83 -8.64 -11.39
CA GLU A 118 0.53 -9.54 -12.50
C GLU A 118 0.43 -8.79 -13.83
N ILE A 119 -0.13 -7.56 -13.84
CA ILE A 119 -0.15 -6.70 -15.02
C ILE A 119 1.26 -6.20 -15.37
N LEU A 120 2.07 -5.86 -14.36
CA LEU A 120 3.43 -5.35 -14.57
C LEU A 120 4.36 -6.42 -15.14
N LYS A 121 4.34 -7.62 -14.59
CA LYS A 121 5.26 -8.71 -14.96
C LYS A 121 4.72 -9.66 -16.02
N ASN A 122 3.42 -9.59 -16.31
CA ASN A 122 2.72 -10.59 -17.12
C ASN A 122 2.92 -12.03 -16.60
N ALA A 123 2.91 -12.21 -15.27
CA ALA A 123 3.14 -13.47 -14.59
C ALA A 123 2.26 -13.57 -13.33
N ASN A 124 1.78 -14.77 -12.99
CA ASN A 124 1.02 -15.02 -11.77
C ASN A 124 1.95 -15.00 -10.55
N GLU A 125 1.69 -14.08 -9.62
CA GLU A 125 2.52 -13.84 -8.43
C GLU A 125 1.74 -14.06 -7.13
N SER A 126 0.56 -14.68 -7.19
CA SER A 126 -0.30 -14.92 -6.02
C SER A 126 0.37 -15.73 -4.89
N GLY A 127 1.38 -16.54 -5.21
CA GLY A 127 2.17 -17.32 -4.27
C GLY A 127 3.39 -16.60 -3.67
N ASP A 128 3.69 -15.36 -4.09
CA ASP A 128 4.88 -14.64 -3.63
C ASP A 128 4.83 -14.38 -2.12
N ALA A 129 5.95 -14.66 -1.44
CA ALA A 129 6.08 -14.51 0.01
C ALA A 129 5.75 -13.08 0.49
N ARG A 130 6.01 -12.05 -0.32
CA ARG A 130 5.69 -10.64 0.00
C ARG A 130 4.19 -10.44 0.12
N PHE A 131 3.40 -10.97 -0.80
CA PHE A 131 1.93 -10.84 -0.71
C PHE A 131 1.34 -11.72 0.38
N GLN A 132 2.01 -12.80 0.77
CA GLN A 132 1.63 -13.57 1.96
C GLN A 132 1.89 -12.77 3.25
N LYS A 133 3.03 -12.07 3.36
CA LYS A 133 3.30 -11.14 4.47
C LYS A 133 2.25 -10.02 4.49
N LEU A 134 1.97 -9.41 3.33
CA LEU A 134 0.97 -8.34 3.20
C LEU A 134 -0.45 -8.83 3.58
N ARG A 135 -0.83 -10.04 3.18
CA ARG A 135 -2.08 -10.69 3.60
C ARG A 135 -2.15 -10.86 5.12
N CYS A 136 -1.07 -11.32 5.74
CA CYS A 136 -0.98 -11.44 7.19
C CYS A 136 -1.14 -10.06 7.86
N LEU A 137 -0.47 -9.03 7.36
CA LEU A 137 -0.62 -7.65 7.83
C LEU A 137 -2.08 -7.16 7.77
N PHE A 138 -2.77 -7.35 6.64
CA PHE A 138 -4.16 -6.93 6.50
C PHE A 138 -5.11 -7.72 7.42
N ASN A 139 -4.84 -9.00 7.67
CA ASN A 139 -5.61 -9.78 8.64
C ASN A 139 -5.46 -9.19 10.05
N ILE A 140 -4.23 -8.85 10.47
CA ILE A 140 -3.97 -8.21 11.76
C ILE A 140 -4.68 -6.85 11.84
N ARG A 141 -4.51 -6.00 10.83
CA ARG A 141 -5.15 -4.67 10.77
C ARG A 141 -6.67 -4.77 10.86
N ASN A 142 -7.27 -5.70 10.12
CA ASN A 142 -8.72 -5.88 10.14
C ASN A 142 -9.20 -6.37 11.51
N ASP A 143 -8.46 -7.27 12.15
CA ASP A 143 -8.80 -7.70 13.50
C ASP A 143 -8.67 -6.56 14.51
N ILE A 144 -7.65 -5.70 14.42
CA ILE A 144 -7.52 -4.50 15.27
C ILE A 144 -8.76 -3.60 15.08
N VAL A 145 -9.04 -3.21 13.84
CA VAL A 145 -10.09 -2.23 13.50
C VAL A 145 -11.50 -2.74 13.77
N HIS A 146 -11.71 -4.05 13.65
CA HIS A 146 -13.01 -4.70 13.86
C HIS A 146 -13.06 -5.51 15.16
N SER A 147 -12.05 -5.38 16.02
CA SER A 147 -12.01 -6.09 17.29
C SER A 147 -13.25 -5.74 18.11
N LYS A 148 -13.93 -6.79 18.55
CA LYS A 148 -14.91 -6.68 19.62
C LYS A 148 -14.20 -7.02 20.92
N GLY A 149 -14.63 -6.44 22.04
CA GLY A 149 -14.10 -6.84 23.34
C GLY A 149 -14.22 -8.35 23.51
N ILE A 150 -13.09 -9.01 23.76
CA ILE A 150 -13.03 -10.46 24.00
C ILE A 150 -12.87 -10.72 25.50
N THR A 151 -13.59 -11.72 26.01
CA THR A 151 -13.37 -12.23 27.37
C THR A 151 -12.18 -13.17 27.34
N ILE A 152 -11.11 -12.84 28.07
CA ILE A 152 -9.93 -13.68 28.18
C ILE A 152 -10.00 -14.41 29.52
N ASN A 153 -10.04 -15.74 29.46
CA ASN A 153 -9.96 -16.58 30.66
C ASN A 153 -8.50 -16.73 31.08
N ILE A 154 -8.11 -16.06 32.16
CA ILE A 154 -6.78 -16.17 32.73
C ILE A 154 -6.72 -17.46 33.57
N SER A 155 -5.98 -18.45 33.10
CA SER A 155 -5.76 -19.68 33.86
C SER A 155 -4.79 -19.43 35.01
N ARG A 156 -5.03 -20.06 36.17
CA ARG A 156 -4.14 -20.00 37.33
C ARG A 156 -3.64 -21.39 37.69
N ASP A 157 -2.42 -21.48 38.22
CA ASP A 157 -1.86 -22.70 38.76
C ASP A 157 -2.45 -23.01 40.17
N GLU A 158 -2.02 -24.13 40.77
CA GLU A 158 -2.47 -24.57 42.09
C GLU A 158 -2.09 -23.58 43.22
N GLU A 159 -1.11 -22.71 42.98
CA GLU A 159 -0.64 -21.67 43.89
C GLU A 159 -1.38 -20.32 43.66
N GLY A 160 -2.32 -20.28 42.71
CA GLY A 160 -3.09 -19.11 42.35
C GLY A 160 -2.36 -18.11 41.46
N LYS A 161 -1.17 -18.43 40.94
CA LYS A 161 -0.39 -17.59 40.02
C LYS A 161 -0.91 -17.74 38.60
N GLU A 162 -0.86 -16.65 37.84
CA GLU A 162 -1.31 -16.66 36.44
C GLU A 162 -0.40 -17.53 35.58
N ILE A 163 -1.01 -18.43 34.82
CA ILE A 163 -0.32 -19.27 33.84
C ILE A 163 -0.11 -18.42 32.57
N PRO A 164 1.13 -18.27 32.08
CA PRO A 164 1.38 -17.53 30.86
C PRO A 164 0.62 -18.11 29.66
N PRO A 165 0.09 -17.26 28.77
CA PRO A 165 -0.63 -17.71 27.58
C PRO A 165 0.29 -18.50 26.65
N LYS A 166 -0.25 -19.57 26.06
CA LYS A 166 0.40 -20.42 25.07
C LYS A 166 0.06 -19.93 23.67
N LYS A 167 0.83 -20.36 22.66
CA LYS A 167 0.60 -19.98 21.25
C LYS A 167 -0.83 -20.23 20.74
N LYS A 168 -1.49 -21.27 21.26
CA LYS A 168 -2.86 -21.66 20.90
C LYS A 168 -3.94 -20.73 21.47
N ASP A 169 -3.59 -19.91 22.46
CA ASP A 169 -4.53 -19.01 23.14
C ASP A 169 -4.69 -17.67 22.39
N TYR A 170 -4.03 -17.55 21.24
CA TYR A 170 -4.01 -16.35 20.40
C TYR A 170 -4.70 -16.57 19.05
N PRO A 171 -5.15 -15.49 18.37
CA PRO A 171 -5.77 -15.60 17.06
C PRO A 171 -4.90 -16.33 16.03
N GLU A 172 -5.51 -17.14 15.16
CA GLU A 172 -4.77 -18.00 14.22
C GLU A 172 -3.85 -17.20 13.28
N PHE A 173 -4.27 -16.00 12.89
CA PHE A 173 -3.50 -15.15 11.97
C PHE A 173 -2.18 -14.62 12.54
N ILE A 174 -1.99 -14.60 13.87
CA ILE A 174 -0.71 -14.19 14.49
C ILE A 174 0.25 -15.35 14.71
N ILE A 175 -0.24 -16.60 14.65
CA ILE A 175 0.58 -17.80 14.85
C ILE A 175 1.79 -17.86 13.89
N PRO A 176 1.67 -17.52 12.59
CA PRO A 176 2.83 -17.47 11.69
C PRO A 176 3.95 -16.57 12.21
N LEU A 177 3.61 -15.39 12.75
CA LEU A 177 4.60 -14.45 13.28
C LEU A 177 5.25 -14.94 14.58
N LEU A 178 4.49 -15.63 15.44
CA LEU A 178 5.02 -16.31 16.63
C LEU A 178 5.93 -17.51 16.28
N LYS A 179 5.70 -18.18 15.15
CA LYS A 179 6.57 -19.26 14.65
C LYS A 179 7.87 -18.70 14.05
N GLN A 180 7.80 -17.55 13.38
CA GLN A 180 8.96 -16.87 12.80
C GLN A 180 9.80 -16.09 13.83
N GLY A 181 9.35 -16.02 15.09
CA GLY A 181 10.07 -15.29 16.15
C GLY A 181 10.01 -13.76 16.00
N ILE A 182 9.05 -13.26 15.20
CA ILE A 182 8.75 -11.84 15.03
C ILE A 182 8.01 -11.33 16.28
N LEU A 183 7.01 -12.10 16.72
CA LEU A 183 6.30 -11.86 17.98
C LEU A 183 6.92 -12.68 19.11
N VAL A 184 6.97 -12.09 20.30
CA VAL A 184 7.46 -12.77 21.51
C VAL A 184 6.28 -12.98 22.44
N LEU A 185 6.15 -14.20 22.98
CA LEU A 185 5.11 -14.50 23.95
C LEU A 185 5.39 -13.71 25.24
N PRO A 186 4.38 -13.01 25.76
CA PRO A 186 4.53 -12.18 26.92
C PRO A 186 4.40 -13.02 28.18
N LYS A 187 4.85 -12.46 29.29
CA LYS A 187 4.78 -13.14 30.58
C LYS A 187 3.37 -13.15 31.20
N SER A 188 2.39 -12.37 30.70
CA SER A 188 1.85 -11.25 31.49
C SER A 188 0.80 -10.32 30.86
N HIS A 189 -0.16 -10.68 29.99
CA HIS A 189 -1.04 -9.67 29.35
C HIS A 189 -2.55 -9.99 29.30
N ASN A 190 -3.36 -8.93 29.30
CA ASN A 190 -4.82 -8.93 29.16
C ASN A 190 -5.31 -8.67 27.71
N THR A 191 -4.42 -8.53 26.73
CA THR A 191 -4.77 -8.43 25.30
C THR A 191 -3.61 -8.88 24.41
N TRP A 192 -3.93 -9.44 23.24
CA TRP A 192 -2.94 -9.82 22.22
C TRP A 192 -2.33 -8.62 21.52
N LEU A 193 -2.95 -7.43 21.61
CA LEU A 193 -2.45 -6.21 20.96
C LEU A 193 -1.05 -5.82 21.45
N TYR A 194 -0.73 -6.06 22.72
CA TYR A 194 0.61 -5.79 23.27
C TYR A 194 1.72 -6.64 22.64
N LEU A 195 1.38 -7.73 21.94
CA LEU A 195 2.38 -8.47 21.17
C LEU A 195 2.97 -7.63 20.04
N LEU A 196 2.19 -6.68 19.53
CA LEU A 196 2.56 -5.84 18.39
C LEU A 196 3.53 -4.74 18.80
N ASP A 197 3.53 -4.33 20.07
CA ASP A 197 4.33 -3.20 20.58
C ASP A 197 5.77 -3.64 20.90
N THR A 198 6.43 -4.22 19.90
CA THR A 198 7.82 -4.67 19.99
C THR A 198 8.63 -4.17 18.79
N ASP A 199 9.92 -3.90 19.02
CA ASP A 199 10.87 -3.49 17.97
C ASP A 199 10.90 -4.48 16.79
N LYS A 200 10.87 -5.79 17.09
CA LYS A 200 10.88 -6.84 16.04
C LYS A 200 9.63 -6.79 15.16
N TYR A 201 8.46 -6.65 15.74
CA TYR A 201 7.22 -6.51 14.97
C TYR A 201 7.22 -5.22 14.16
N CYS A 202 7.62 -4.10 14.77
CA CYS A 202 7.70 -2.80 14.10
C CYS A 202 8.64 -2.82 12.89
N LYS A 203 9.78 -3.51 12.98
CA LYS A 203 10.71 -3.71 11.85
C LYS A 203 10.10 -4.60 10.76
N TRP A 204 9.46 -5.70 11.14
CA TRP A 204 8.77 -6.58 10.19
C TRP A 204 7.65 -5.84 9.44
N LEU A 205 6.88 -5.03 10.16
CA LEU A 205 5.81 -4.19 9.63
C LEU A 205 6.34 -3.22 8.57
N LEU A 206 7.38 -2.45 8.91
CA LEU A 206 8.03 -1.51 7.99
C LEU A 206 8.54 -2.23 6.74
N SER A 207 9.33 -3.30 6.92
CA SER A 207 9.88 -4.09 5.81
C SER A 207 8.76 -4.61 4.90
N THR A 208 7.67 -5.15 5.46
CA THR A 208 6.55 -5.68 4.67
C THR A 208 5.89 -4.63 3.78
N VAL A 209 5.62 -3.43 4.32
CA VAL A 209 4.99 -2.34 3.57
C VAL A 209 5.94 -1.79 2.52
N ILE A 210 7.16 -1.46 2.96
CA ILE A 210 8.17 -0.81 2.12
C ILE A 210 8.58 -1.73 0.97
N GLU A 211 8.87 -3.02 1.22
CA GLU A 211 9.16 -4.00 0.17
C GLU A 211 8.00 -4.15 -0.82
N SER A 212 6.74 -4.13 -0.35
CA SER A 212 5.57 -4.29 -1.22
C SER A 212 5.37 -3.07 -2.13
N VAL A 213 5.57 -1.86 -1.60
CA VAL A 213 5.48 -0.62 -2.37
C VAL A 213 6.62 -0.51 -3.37
N TYR A 214 7.86 -0.72 -2.92
CA TYR A 214 9.03 -0.69 -3.81
C TYR A 214 8.91 -1.73 -4.91
N TYR A 215 8.41 -2.92 -4.62
CA TYR A 215 8.25 -3.93 -5.66
C TYR A 215 7.31 -3.49 -6.78
N VAL A 216 6.23 -2.76 -6.48
CA VAL A 216 5.38 -2.15 -7.52
C VAL A 216 6.18 -1.13 -8.31
N LEU A 217 6.87 -0.21 -7.63
CA LEU A 217 7.62 0.88 -8.25
C LEU A 217 8.77 0.38 -9.15
N GLU A 218 9.53 -0.63 -8.72
CA GLU A 218 10.64 -1.22 -9.47
C GLU A 218 10.19 -1.98 -10.72
N ASN A 219 8.93 -2.39 -10.79
CA ASN A 219 8.38 -3.10 -11.95
C ASN A 219 7.56 -2.19 -12.86
N LEU A 220 7.38 -0.91 -12.50
CA LEU A 220 6.89 0.10 -13.45
C LEU A 220 7.95 0.32 -14.54
N ASP A 221 7.50 0.74 -15.73
CA ASP A 221 8.41 1.13 -16.81
C ASP A 221 9.44 2.17 -16.28
N ASP A 222 10.73 1.99 -16.55
CA ASP A 222 11.79 2.93 -16.16
C ASP A 222 11.56 4.33 -16.76
N ASN A 223 10.80 4.40 -17.85
CA ASN A 223 10.35 5.65 -18.46
C ASN A 223 9.07 6.21 -17.84
N SER A 224 8.39 5.45 -16.96
CA SER A 224 7.24 5.92 -16.22
C SER A 224 7.64 7.08 -15.33
N LEU A 225 6.93 8.18 -15.48
CA LEU A 225 7.13 9.38 -14.68
C LEU A 225 6.73 9.15 -13.22
N MET A 226 5.85 8.18 -12.96
CA MET A 226 5.55 7.75 -11.60
C MET A 226 6.80 7.16 -10.95
N SER A 227 7.51 6.27 -11.63
CA SER A 227 8.76 5.69 -11.12
C SER A 227 9.80 6.75 -10.80
N LYS A 228 9.97 7.75 -11.67
CA LYS A 228 10.92 8.85 -11.45
C LYS A 228 10.50 9.75 -10.29
N TYR A 229 9.25 10.17 -10.24
CA TYR A 229 8.73 11.02 -9.17
C TYR A 229 8.77 10.31 -7.81
N PHE A 230 8.36 9.04 -7.74
CA PHE A 230 8.49 8.26 -6.52
C PHE A 230 9.95 7.96 -6.21
N ALA A 231 10.83 7.76 -7.20
CA ALA A 231 12.24 7.54 -6.93
C ALA A 231 12.85 8.73 -6.16
N ASP A 232 12.54 9.95 -6.60
CA ASP A 232 13.03 11.17 -5.98
C ASP A 232 12.46 11.40 -4.57
N GLU A 233 11.19 11.06 -4.32
CA GLU A 233 10.51 11.32 -3.03
C GLU A 233 10.60 10.14 -2.02
N PHE A 234 10.63 8.88 -2.47
CA PHE A 234 10.70 7.68 -1.59
C PHE A 234 12.13 7.28 -1.21
N PHE A 235 13.11 7.40 -2.12
CA PHE A 235 14.48 6.95 -1.81
C PHE A 235 15.24 7.95 -0.93
N VAL A 236 14.95 9.24 -1.04
CA VAL A 236 15.61 10.28 -0.24
C VAL A 236 15.24 10.18 1.24
N ASP A 237 13.99 9.81 1.56
CA ASP A 237 13.50 9.71 2.93
C ASP A 237 13.89 8.40 3.66
N ASN A 238 14.28 7.35 2.92
CA ASN A 238 14.67 6.05 3.49
C ASN A 238 16.20 5.86 3.59
N ALA A 239 16.99 6.85 3.15
CA ALA A 239 18.45 6.88 3.32
C ALA A 239 18.90 7.56 4.63
N GLY A 240 17.97 7.81 5.56
CA GLY A 240 18.21 8.40 6.88
C GLY A 240 18.41 7.39 8.00
#